data_AF-A0A0B1ZPI3-F1
#
_entry.id   AF-A0A0B1ZPI3-F1
#
_cell.length_a   1.000
_cell.length_b   1.000
_cell.length_c   1.000
_cell.angle_alpha   90.00
_cell.angle_beta   90.00
_cell.angle_gamma   90.00
#
_symmetry.space_group_name_H-M   'P 1'
#
loop_
_entity.id
_entity.type
_entity.pdbx_description
1 polymer ?
#
loop_
_entity_poly.entity_id
_entity_poly.type
_entity_poly.pdbx_seq_one_letter_code
_entity_poly.pdbx_strand_id
1 'polypeptide(L)'
;MNDVVAQMEDWLAHMPQGDFEGYSGGVAEDFVLRLPFMPPGLPNAFAGREAAQAALQASAQGREPLVFSDKVILRTEDPELLVVTANAQTTMANGKPYRNSYVIFVRIRDGVIVEHTEYLNPLAVMEAAGD
;
A
#
# COMPACT_ATOMS: atom_id res chain seq x y z
N MET A 1 -18.89 -15.28 8.25
CA MET A 1 -18.66 -14.01 7.52
C MET A 1 -17.26 -13.58 7.88
N ASN A 2 -16.34 -13.53 6.91
CA ASN A 2 -15.04 -12.90 7.15
C ASN A 2 -15.28 -11.42 7.44
N ASP A 3 -14.70 -10.92 8.53
CA ASP A 3 -14.73 -9.49 8.81
C ASP A 3 -13.78 -8.79 7.84
N VAL A 4 -14.34 -8.19 6.80
CA VAL A 4 -13.59 -7.49 5.75
C VAL A 4 -12.75 -6.33 6.31
N VAL A 5 -13.14 -5.75 7.46
CA VAL A 5 -12.35 -4.70 8.10
C VAL A 5 -11.12 -5.32 8.77
N ALA A 6 -11.27 -6.42 9.50
CA ALA A 6 -10.14 -7.15 10.06
C ALA A 6 -9.18 -7.67 8.96
N GLN A 7 -9.74 -8.12 7.84
CA GLN A 7 -8.96 -8.51 6.66
C GLN A 7 -8.18 -7.32 6.07
N MET A 8 -8.78 -6.13 6.02
CA MET A 8 -8.12 -4.92 5.55
C MET A 8 -7.03 -4.45 6.52
N GLU A 9 -7.25 -4.53 7.82
CA GLU A 9 -6.22 -4.26 8.85
C GLU A 9 -5.00 -5.19 8.68
N ASP A 10 -5.25 -6.49 8.50
CA ASP A 10 -4.19 -7.47 8.26
C ASP A 10 -3.42 -7.20 6.95
N TRP A 11 -4.14 -6.85 5.88
CA TRP A 11 -3.50 -6.46 4.62
C TRP A 11 -2.60 -5.23 4.79
N LEU A 12 -3.07 -4.19 5.47
CA LEU A 12 -2.31 -2.96 5.70
C LEU A 12 -1.11 -3.14 6.63
N ALA A 13 -1.08 -4.20 7.45
CA ALA A 13 0.07 -4.54 8.28
C ALA A 13 1.22 -5.17 7.49
N HIS A 14 0.94 -5.81 6.36
CA HIS A 14 1.90 -6.63 5.62
C HIS A 14 2.30 -6.04 4.26
N MET A 15 1.33 -5.44 3.55
CA MET A 15 1.54 -4.86 2.22
C MET A 15 2.73 -3.88 2.15
N PRO A 16 2.95 -2.97 3.11
CA PRO A 16 4.04 -2.00 3.00
C PRO A 16 5.43 -2.63 2.92
N GLN A 17 5.59 -3.88 3.36
CA GLN A 17 6.85 -4.61 3.29
C GLN A 17 6.88 -5.57 2.09
N GLY A 18 5.78 -5.69 1.34
CA GLY A 18 5.59 -6.72 0.33
C GLY A 18 5.54 -8.14 0.94
N ASP A 19 5.08 -8.25 2.19
CA ASP A 19 4.97 -9.52 2.93
C ASP A 19 3.63 -10.21 2.61
N PHE A 20 3.47 -10.67 1.38
CA PHE A 20 2.21 -11.29 0.95
C PHE A 20 2.00 -12.68 1.58
N GLU A 21 3.09 -13.33 2.02
CA GLU A 21 3.07 -14.62 2.70
C GLU A 21 2.65 -14.50 4.17
N GLY A 22 2.96 -13.38 4.83
CA GLY A 22 2.51 -13.07 6.19
C GLY A 22 1.03 -12.67 6.25
N TYR A 23 0.48 -12.11 5.16
CA TYR A 23 -0.94 -11.81 5.04
C TYR A 23 -1.79 -13.10 5.09
N SER A 24 -2.82 -13.11 5.93
CA SER A 24 -3.63 -14.31 6.17
C SER A 24 -4.65 -14.64 5.06
N GLY A 25 -4.88 -13.71 4.14
CA GLY A 25 -5.78 -13.88 2.99
C GLY A 25 -5.06 -14.20 1.68
N GLY A 26 -5.81 -14.22 0.58
CA GLY A 26 -5.24 -14.41 -0.76
C GLY A 26 -4.87 -13.09 -1.44
N VAL A 27 -3.79 -13.09 -2.23
CA VAL A 27 -3.50 -12.03 -3.22
C VAL A 27 -3.62 -12.66 -4.61
N ALA A 28 -4.45 -12.06 -5.47
CA ALA A 28 -4.74 -12.58 -6.80
C ALA A 28 -3.49 -12.56 -7.68
N GLU A 29 -3.35 -13.53 -8.58
CA GLU A 29 -2.21 -13.60 -9.51
C GLU A 29 -2.13 -12.35 -10.40
N ASP A 30 -3.28 -11.83 -10.82
CA ASP A 30 -3.45 -10.62 -11.62
C ASP A 30 -3.57 -9.33 -10.78
N PHE A 31 -3.18 -9.38 -9.49
CA PHE A 31 -3.18 -8.22 -8.60
C PHE A 31 -2.50 -7.00 -9.22
N VAL A 32 -3.10 -5.81 -9.04
CA VAL A 32 -2.53 -4.56 -9.52
C VAL A 32 -2.26 -3.61 -8.36
N LEU A 33 -1.01 -3.15 -8.25
CA LEU A 33 -0.63 -2.02 -7.41
C LEU A 33 -0.59 -0.75 -8.28
N ARG A 34 -1.26 0.32 -7.83
CA ARG A 34 -1.25 1.63 -8.50
C ARG A 34 -0.83 2.72 -7.53
N LEU A 35 0.05 3.60 -8.02
CA LEU A 35 0.58 4.76 -7.32
C LEU A 35 0.36 6.01 -8.18
N PRO A 36 -0.90 6.46 -8.43
CA PRO A 36 -1.21 7.37 -9.53
C PRO A 36 -0.52 8.73 -9.48
N PHE A 37 -0.10 9.15 -8.28
CA PHE A 37 0.57 10.43 -8.06
C PHE A 37 2.10 10.34 -8.01
N MET A 38 2.73 9.20 -8.32
CA MET A 38 4.19 9.14 -8.35
C MET A 38 4.81 10.21 -9.26
N PRO A 39 5.92 10.84 -8.83
CA PRO A 39 6.66 11.79 -9.65
C PRO A 39 7.04 11.22 -11.03
N PRO A 40 7.16 12.07 -12.07
CA PRO A 40 7.66 11.65 -13.37
C PRO A 40 9.00 10.92 -13.28
N GLY A 41 9.15 9.84 -14.04
CA GLY A 41 10.37 9.01 -14.04
C GLY A 41 10.33 7.84 -13.07
N LEU A 42 9.36 7.80 -12.14
CA LEU A 42 9.11 6.63 -11.30
C LEU A 42 7.93 5.79 -11.84
N PRO A 43 7.98 4.45 -11.74
CA PRO A 43 6.84 3.62 -12.07
C PRO A 43 5.63 3.95 -11.17
N ASN A 44 4.44 4.01 -11.78
CA ASN A 44 3.20 4.37 -11.08
C ASN A 44 2.13 3.25 -11.12
N ALA A 45 2.45 2.09 -11.69
CA ALA A 45 1.61 0.91 -11.68
C ALA A 45 2.44 -0.36 -11.88
N PHE A 46 2.02 -1.45 -11.22
CA PHE A 46 2.63 -2.77 -11.30
C PHE A 46 1.52 -3.80 -11.48
N ALA A 47 1.50 -4.45 -12.64
CA ALA A 47 0.51 -5.46 -12.98
C ALA A 47 1.06 -6.87 -12.68
N GLY A 48 0.28 -7.67 -11.97
CA GLY A 48 0.63 -9.00 -11.52
C GLY A 48 1.21 -9.01 -10.11
N ARG A 49 0.83 -10.04 -9.33
CA ARG A 49 1.24 -10.23 -7.93
C ARG A 49 2.74 -10.16 -7.75
N GLU A 50 3.49 -10.90 -8.57
CA GLU A 50 4.95 -11.01 -8.44
C GLU A 50 5.64 -9.66 -8.69
N ALA A 51 5.23 -8.94 -9.74
CA ALA A 51 5.81 -7.64 -10.07
C ALA A 51 5.53 -6.61 -8.97
N ALA A 52 4.30 -6.60 -8.43
CA ALA A 52 3.93 -5.69 -7.36
C ALA A 52 4.63 -6.03 -6.03
N GLN A 53 4.72 -7.32 -5.68
CA GLN A 53 5.43 -7.79 -4.49
C GLN A 53 6.91 -7.41 -4.55
N ALA A 54 7.58 -7.68 -5.68
CA ALA A 54 8.97 -7.31 -5.88
C ALA A 54 9.20 -5.80 -5.78
N ALA A 55 8.29 -4.98 -6.31
CA ALA A 55 8.38 -3.52 -6.21
C ALA A 55 8.23 -3.03 -4.76
N LEU A 56 7.28 -3.60 -3.99
CA LEU A 56 7.09 -3.26 -2.57
C LEU A 56 8.30 -3.69 -1.73
N GLN A 57 8.84 -4.88 -1.96
CA GLN A 57 10.04 -5.37 -1.28
C GLN A 57 11.28 -4.53 -1.60
N ALA A 58 11.47 -4.15 -2.87
CA ALA A 58 12.55 -3.26 -3.28
C ALA A 58 12.43 -1.88 -2.62
N SER A 59 11.21 -1.32 -2.56
CA SER A 59 10.93 -0.08 -1.83
C SER A 59 11.23 -0.22 -0.33
N ALA A 60 10.84 -1.34 0.29
CA ALA A 60 11.06 -1.60 1.70
C ALA A 60 12.54 -1.68 2.09
N GLN A 61 13.43 -2.11 1.19
CA GLN A 61 14.89 -2.10 1.44
C GLN A 61 15.47 -0.69 1.62
N GLY A 62 14.79 0.34 1.08
CA GLY A 62 15.23 1.73 1.14
C GLY A 62 14.84 2.48 2.42
N ARG A 63 14.21 1.82 3.40
CA ARG A 63 13.67 2.47 4.61
C ARG A 63 13.53 1.49 5.77
N GLU A 64 13.34 2.04 6.97
CA GLU A 64 12.80 1.29 8.10
C GLU A 64 11.37 0.78 7.78
N PRO A 65 10.83 -0.18 8.56
CA PRO A 65 9.44 -0.58 8.41
C PRO A 65 8.49 0.61 8.41
N LEU A 66 7.61 0.68 7.42
CA LEU A 66 6.54 1.66 7.33
C LEU A 66 5.29 1.03 7.94
N VAL A 67 4.71 1.73 8.91
CA VAL A 67 3.48 1.33 9.58
C VAL A 67 2.46 2.44 9.40
N PHE A 68 1.24 2.07 8.98
CA PHE A 68 0.14 3.03 8.88
C PHE A 68 -0.46 3.34 10.26
N SER A 69 -0.56 4.62 10.58
CA SER A 69 -1.24 5.17 11.76
C SER A 69 -2.54 5.88 11.38
N ASP A 70 -3.37 6.20 12.38
CA ASP A 70 -4.60 6.99 12.23
C ASP A 70 -5.53 6.48 11.11
N LYS A 71 -5.59 5.16 10.97
CA LYS A 71 -6.36 4.50 9.92
C LYS A 71 -7.85 4.71 10.15
N VAL A 72 -8.55 5.14 9.10
CA VAL A 72 -10.01 5.12 9.03
C VAL A 72 -10.37 4.23 7.85
N ILE A 73 -11.01 3.10 8.12
CA ILE A 73 -11.45 2.15 7.10
C ILE A 73 -12.94 2.36 6.83
N LEU A 74 -13.26 2.69 5.58
CA LEU A 74 -14.59 3.01 5.09
C LEU A 74 -15.05 1.91 4.14
N ARG A 75 -16.25 1.38 4.38
CA ARG A 75 -16.96 0.55 3.40
C ARG A 75 -17.62 1.47 2.37
N THR A 76 -17.70 1.00 1.13
CA THR A 76 -18.44 1.69 0.07
C THR A 76 -19.74 0.97 -0.25
N GLU A 77 -20.53 1.50 -1.19
CA GLU A 77 -21.72 0.81 -1.72
C GLU A 77 -21.34 -0.40 -2.59
N ASP A 78 -20.13 -0.41 -3.15
CA ASP A 78 -19.54 -1.60 -3.78
C ASP A 78 -18.96 -2.50 -2.66
N PRO A 79 -19.51 -3.70 -2.44
CA PRO A 79 -19.07 -4.58 -1.36
C PRO A 79 -17.64 -5.10 -1.55
N GLU A 80 -17.09 -5.04 -2.77
CA GLU A 80 -15.70 -5.42 -3.02
C GLU A 80 -14.72 -4.28 -2.72
N LEU A 81 -15.18 -3.04 -2.55
CA LEU A 81 -14.30 -1.87 -2.47
C LEU A 81 -14.31 -1.24 -1.07
N LEU A 82 -13.10 -1.12 -0.49
CA LEU A 82 -12.84 -0.37 0.72
C LEU A 82 -11.97 0.84 0.43
N VAL A 83 -12.21 1.91 1.19
CA VAL A 83 -11.39 3.11 1.18
C VAL A 83 -10.76 3.29 2.54
N VAL A 84 -9.48 3.66 2.58
CA VAL A 84 -8.75 3.93 3.81
C VAL A 84 -8.11 5.30 3.74
N THR A 85 -8.28 6.10 4.77
CA THR A 85 -7.37 7.23 5.03
C THR A 85 -6.39 6.81 6.11
N ALA A 86 -5.11 7.14 5.92
CA ALA A 86 -4.07 6.79 6.89
C ALA A 86 -2.93 7.80 6.84
N ASN A 87 -2.13 7.84 7.90
CA ASN A 87 -0.82 8.47 7.90
C ASN A 87 0.27 7.40 7.92
N ALA A 88 1.48 7.74 7.48
CA ALA A 88 2.64 6.92 7.73
C ALA A 88 3.88 7.77 8.01
N GLN A 89 4.77 7.23 8.84
CA GLN A 89 6.09 7.78 9.10
C GLN A 89 7.12 6.64 9.08
N THR A 90 8.28 6.90 8.52
CA THR A 90 9.44 6.01 8.58
C THR A 90 10.74 6.80 8.39
N THR A 91 11.88 6.15 8.57
CA THR A 91 13.20 6.71 8.29
C THR A 91 13.75 6.06 7.02
N MET A 92 14.15 6.87 6.05
CA MET A 92 14.80 6.37 4.83
C MET A 92 16.24 5.93 5.14
N ALA A 93 16.81 5.07 4.29
CA ALA A 93 18.19 4.59 4.45
C ALA A 93 19.24 5.72 4.40
N ASN A 94 18.92 6.86 3.77
CA ASN A 94 19.76 8.07 3.76
C ASN A 94 19.62 8.91 5.06
N GLY A 95 18.87 8.42 6.06
CA GLY A 95 18.63 9.09 7.34
C GLY A 95 17.54 10.15 7.33
N LYS A 96 16.95 10.48 6.17
CA LYS A 96 15.86 11.47 6.08
C LYS A 96 14.55 10.89 6.59
N PRO A 97 13.72 11.68 7.30
CA PRO A 97 12.38 11.25 7.64
C PRO A 97 11.50 11.25 6.40
N TYR A 98 10.65 10.23 6.28
CA TYR A 98 9.51 10.23 5.37
C TYR A 98 8.23 10.31 6.19
N ARG A 99 7.34 11.24 5.83
CA ARG A 99 6.04 11.46 6.47
C ARG A 99 5.02 11.73 5.38
N ASN A 100 3.94 10.96 5.35
CA ASN A 100 2.92 11.15 4.31
C ASN A 100 1.52 10.79 4.81
N SER A 101 0.52 11.29 4.08
CA SER A 101 -0.88 10.98 4.25
C SER A 101 -1.41 10.29 3.00
N TYR A 102 -2.28 9.33 3.21
CA TYR A 102 -2.71 8.38 2.19
C TYR A 102 -4.23 8.37 2.09
N VAL A 103 -4.72 8.26 0.86
CA VAL A 103 -6.06 7.74 0.54
C VAL A 103 -5.86 6.49 -0.29
N ILE A 104 -6.31 5.36 0.23
CA ILE A 104 -6.05 4.04 -0.32
C ILE A 104 -7.37 3.41 -0.71
N PHE A 105 -7.43 2.85 -1.91
CA PHE A 105 -8.54 2.05 -2.39
C PHE A 105 -8.05 0.61 -2.50
N VAL A 106 -8.78 -0.31 -1.87
CA VAL A 106 -8.49 -1.74 -1.96
C VAL A 106 -9.72 -2.50 -2.41
N ARG A 107 -9.55 -3.31 -3.45
CA ARG A 107 -10.58 -4.22 -3.92
C ARG A 107 -10.32 -5.63 -3.40
N ILE A 108 -11.31 -6.19 -2.72
CA ILE A 108 -11.32 -7.54 -2.17
C ILE A 108 -12.49 -8.30 -2.81
N ARG A 109 -12.18 -9.29 -3.63
CA ARG A 109 -13.17 -10.16 -4.27
C ARG A 109 -13.05 -11.57 -3.70
N ASP A 110 -14.16 -12.10 -3.19
CA ASP A 110 -14.20 -13.44 -2.58
C ASP A 110 -13.12 -13.67 -1.50
N GLY A 111 -12.78 -12.61 -0.75
CA GLY A 111 -11.73 -12.64 0.27
C GLY A 111 -10.30 -12.62 -0.29
N VAL A 112 -10.10 -12.28 -1.55
CA VAL A 112 -8.79 -12.14 -2.22
C VAL A 112 -8.55 -10.68 -2.60
N ILE A 113 -7.37 -10.14 -2.30
CA ILE A 113 -6.95 -8.81 -2.74
C ILE A 113 -6.66 -8.84 -4.24
N VAL A 114 -7.37 -8.02 -5.02
CA VAL A 114 -7.21 -7.93 -6.48
C VAL A 114 -6.63 -6.59 -6.93
N GLU A 115 -6.78 -5.52 -6.13
CA GLU A 115 -6.24 -4.20 -6.47
C GLU A 115 -5.92 -3.41 -5.21
N HIS A 116 -4.80 -2.69 -5.25
CA HIS A 116 -4.41 -1.69 -4.26
C HIS A 116 -3.99 -0.42 -4.98
N THR A 117 -4.73 0.67 -4.77
CA THR A 117 -4.40 1.98 -5.31
C THR A 117 -4.18 2.94 -4.17
N GLU A 118 -2.97 3.50 -4.05
CA GLU A 118 -2.68 4.53 -3.05
C GLU A 118 -2.43 5.90 -3.70
N TYR A 119 -3.17 6.88 -3.20
CA TYR A 119 -2.95 8.30 -3.45
C TYR A 119 -2.26 8.90 -2.24
N LEU A 120 -1.10 9.51 -2.47
CA LEU A 120 -0.23 10.08 -1.44
C LEU A 120 0.35 11.40 -1.94
N ASN A 121 0.94 12.22 -1.07
CA ASN A 121 1.59 13.45 -1.49
C ASN A 121 2.94 13.16 -2.17
N PRO A 122 3.12 13.39 -3.49
CA PRO A 122 4.38 13.10 -4.16
C PRO A 122 5.54 13.98 -3.71
N LEU A 123 5.27 15.19 -3.20
CA LEU A 123 6.33 16.08 -2.71
C LEU A 123 7.06 15.48 -1.52
N ALA A 124 6.35 14.74 -0.66
CA ALA A 124 6.97 14.02 0.46
C ALA A 124 7.87 12.85 0.00
N VAL A 125 7.57 12.24 -1.16
CA VAL A 125 8.43 11.22 -1.77
C VAL A 125 9.72 11.86 -2.29
N MET A 126 9.60 12.99 -3.00
CA MET A 126 10.76 13.73 -3.53
C MET A 126 11.67 14.24 -2.41
N GLU A 127 11.10 14.86 -1.38
CA GLU A 127 11.85 15.38 -0.23
C GLU A 127 12.66 14.28 0.48
N ALA A 128 12.05 13.10 0.64
CA ALA A 128 12.67 11.95 1.28
C ALA A 128 13.76 11.29 0.41
N ALA A 129 13.59 11.27 -0.91
CA ALA A 129 14.62 10.86 -1.87
C ALA A 129 15.80 11.83 -1.88
N GLY A 130 15.52 13.11 -1.60
CA GLY A 130 16.50 14.18 -1.53
C GLY A 130 16.68 14.99 -2.81
N ASP A 131 15.63 14.99 -3.62
CA ASP A 131 15.48 15.82 -4.81
C ASP A 131 14.82 17.18 -4.48
#